data_AF-A0A328LUU7-F1
#
_entry.id   AF-A0A328LUU7-F1
#
_cell.length_a   1.000
_cell.length_b   1.000
_cell.length_c   1.000
_cell.angle_alpha   90.00
_cell.angle_beta   90.00
_cell.angle_gamma   90.00
#
_symmetry.space_group_name_H-M   'P 1'
#
loop_
_entity.id
_entity.type
_entity.pdbx_description
1 polymer ?
#
loop_
_entity_poly.entity_id
_entity_poly.type
_entity_poly.pdbx_seq_one_letter_code
_entity_poly.pdbx_strand_id
1 'polypeptide(L)' 'MIRGVSATKFTPYGTLTRQQAALMLERTLEYLGVEKESNIGPYHIAIKLRKA' A
#
# COMPACT_ATOMS: atom_id res chain seq x y z
N MET A 1 3.92 7.22 -4.45
CA MET A 1 5.15 8.06 -4.29
C MET A 1 5.86 7.72 -2.97
N ILE A 2 7.18 7.53 -3.00
CA ILE A 2 8.03 7.24 -1.82
C ILE A 2 8.62 8.57 -1.29
N ARG A 3 8.64 8.76 0.03
CA ARG A 3 9.17 9.96 0.70
C ARG A 3 10.40 9.62 1.57
N GLY A 4 11.22 10.63 1.84
CA GLY A 4 12.34 10.55 2.80
C GLY A 4 11.89 10.27 4.24
N VAL A 5 12.83 9.82 5.08
CA VAL A 5 12.59 9.63 6.52
C VAL A 5 12.70 10.94 7.30
N SER A 6 13.32 11.96 6.70
CA SER A 6 13.30 13.34 7.16
C SER A 6 13.28 14.28 5.94
N ALA A 7 13.25 15.60 6.18
CA ALA A 7 13.26 16.60 5.11
C ALA A 7 14.49 16.49 4.17
N THR A 8 15.63 16.03 4.68
CA THR A 8 16.91 16.00 3.94
C THR A 8 17.51 14.60 3.82
N LYS A 9 16.87 13.57 4.38
CA LYS A 9 17.42 12.21 4.42
C LYS A 9 16.50 11.19 3.77
N PHE A 10 17.04 10.50 2.79
CA PHE A 10 16.48 9.28 2.22
C PHE A 10 17.38 8.10 2.59
N THR A 11 16.79 6.99 3.04
CA THR A 11 17.52 5.80 3.53
C THR A 11 17.17 4.58 2.67
N PRO A 12 17.80 4.42 1.48
CA PRO A 12 17.41 3.39 0.53
C PRO A 12 17.68 1.96 1.02
N TYR A 13 18.67 1.76 1.90
CA TYR A 13 19.04 0.46 2.46
C TYR A 13 18.59 0.27 3.91
N GLY A 14 17.75 1.17 4.43
CA GLY A 14 17.23 1.09 5.79
C GLY A 14 16.21 -0.05 5.95
N THR A 15 16.01 -0.50 7.18
CA THR A 15 14.92 -1.42 7.50
C THR A 15 13.57 -0.71 7.36
N LEU A 16 12.58 -1.42 6.81
CA LEU A 16 11.26 -0.90 6.52
C LEU A 16 10.24 -1.52 7.47
N THR A 17 9.44 -0.70 8.16
CA THR A 17 8.34 -1.22 8.98
C THR A 17 7.18 -1.68 8.09
N ARG A 18 6.39 -2.64 8.59
CA ARG A 18 5.19 -3.12 7.87
C ARG A 18 4.20 -2.00 7.55
N GLN A 19 4.03 -1.05 8.47
CA GLN A 19 3.17 0.11 8.27
C GLN A 19 3.69 1.03 7.16
N GLN A 20 5.02 1.28 7.12
CA GLN A 20 5.61 2.09 6.06
C GLN A 20 5.45 1.41 4.70
N ALA A 21 5.64 0.09 4.64
CA ALA A 21 5.42 -0.69 3.42
C ALA A 21 3.95 -0.57 2.94
N ALA A 22 2.97 -0.71 3.85
CA ALA A 22 1.55 -0.59 3.52
C ALA A 22 1.23 0.80 2.93
N LEU A 23 1.75 1.86 3.52
CA LEU A 23 1.56 3.24 3.04
C LEU A 23 2.22 3.48 1.67
N MET A 24 3.39 2.88 1.42
CA MET A 24 4.02 2.93 0.10
C MET A 24 3.14 2.26 -0.95
N LEU A 25 2.65 1.06 -0.67
CA LEU A 25 1.76 0.30 -1.55
C LEU A 25 0.48 1.08 -1.84
N GLU A 26 -0.17 1.62 -0.81
CA GLU A 26 -1.39 2.42 -0.96
C GLU A 26 -1.19 3.58 -1.94
N ARG A 27 -0.11 4.36 -1.76
CA ARG A 27 0.21 5.48 -2.64
C ARG A 27 0.60 5.06 -4.05
N THR A 28 1.16 3.86 -4.22
CA THR A 28 1.45 3.34 -5.56
C THR A 28 0.17 2.91 -6.27
N LEU A 29 -0.76 2.27 -5.57
CA LEU A 29 -2.05 1.86 -6.12
C LEU A 29 -2.90 3.07 -6.53
N GLU A 30 -2.92 4.11 -5.69
CA GLU A 30 -3.58 5.38 -6.00
C GLU A 30 -2.96 6.05 -7.24
N TYR A 31 -1.63 6.08 -7.34
CA TYR A 31 -0.94 6.62 -8.51
C TYR A 31 -1.25 5.83 -9.80
N LEU A 32 -1.40 4.51 -9.69
CA LEU A 32 -1.77 3.64 -10.80
C LEU A 32 -3.27 3.69 -11.13
N GLY A 33 -4.08 4.44 -10.37
CA GLY A 33 -5.52 4.53 -10.56
C GLY A 33 -6.27 3.25 -10.22
N VAL A 34 -5.71 2.38 -9.37
CA VAL A 34 -6.39 1.17 -8.92
C VAL A 34 -7.52 1.57 -7.99
N GLU A 35 -8.76 1.30 -8.40
CA GLU A 35 -9.94 1.57 -7.59
C GLU A 35 -9.90 0.73 -6.31
N LYS A 36 -9.99 1.40 -5.16
CA LYS A 36 -10.16 0.74 -3.88
C LYS A 36 -11.62 0.31 -3.80
N GLU A 37 -11.92 -0.96 -4.01
CA GLU A 37 -13.25 -1.48 -3.64
C GLU A 37 -13.41 -1.38 -2.12
N SER A 38 -14.16 -0.37 -1.66
CA SER A 38 -14.60 -0.28 -0.28
C SER A 38 -15.77 -1.25 -0.06
N ASN A 39 -15.49 -2.55 -0.05
CA ASN A 39 -16.42 -3.53 0.52
C ASN A 39 -16.33 -3.46 2.04
N ILE A 40 -16.97 -2.44 2.61
CA ILE A 40 -17.03 -2.23 4.07
C ILE A 40 -18.09 -3.19 4.64
N GLY A 41 -17.76 -4.48 4.66
CA GLY A 41 -18.34 -5.46 5.59
C GLY A 41 -17.27 -5.82 6.61
N PRO A 42 -17.60 -6.04 7.89
CA PRO A 42 -16.66 -5.80 8.99
C PRO A 42 -15.43 -6.74 9.01
N TYR A 43 -15.43 -7.87 8.28
CA TYR A 43 -14.32 -8.84 8.32
C TYR A 43 -14.20 -9.74 7.07
N HIS A 44 -14.12 -9.22 5.83
CA HIS A 44 -13.88 -10.13 4.69
C HIS A 44 -12.87 -9.60 3.66
N ILE A 45 -11.62 -10.05 3.80
CA ILE A 45 -10.66 -10.14 2.69
C ILE A 45 -11.05 -11.36 1.85
N ALA A 46 -12.12 -11.24 1.07
CA ALA A 46 -12.49 -12.29 0.12
C ALA A 46 -11.68 -12.09 -1.17
N ILE A 47 -10.50 -12.72 -1.25
CA ILE A 47 -9.79 -12.88 -2.53
C ILE A 47 -10.66 -13.81 -3.39
N LYS A 48 -11.52 -13.24 -4.24
CA LYS A 48 -12.30 -14.01 -5.22
C LYS A 48 -11.36 -14.52 -6.31
N LEU A 49 -10.97 -15.79 -6.20
CA LEU A 49 -10.39 -16.53 -7.32
C LEU A 49 -11.48 -16.73 -8.39
N ARG A 50 -11.26 -16.17 -9.57
CA ARG A 50 -12.13 -16.35 -10.74
C ARG A 50 -12.12 -17.84 -11.11
N LYS A 51 -13.26 -18.52 -10.98
CA LYS A 51 -13.43 -19.90 -11.46
C LYS A 51 -13.52 -19.91 -12.98
N ALA A 52 -12.82 -20.88 -13.59
CA ALA A 52 -12.88 -21.22 -15.01
C ALA A 52 -14.25 -21.76 -15.41
#